data_AF-A0A8S1B498-F1
#
_entry.id   AF-A0A8S1B498-F1
#
_cell.length_a   1.000
_cell.length_b   1.000
_cell.length_c   1.000
_cell.angle_alpha   90.00
_cell.angle_beta   90.00
_cell.angle_gamma   90.00
#
_symmetry.space_group_name_H-M   'P 1'
#
loop_
_entity.id
_entity.type
_entity.pdbx_description
1 polymer ?
#
loop_
_entity_poly.entity_id
_entity_poly.type
_entity_poly.pdbx_seq_one_letter_code
_entity_poly.pdbx_strand_id
1 'polypeptide(L)'
;MAWSDIKQYVGSKNVKWSVTKCIEIIQEKVLLLGAWDWLKLCKKVNDIEEQYAKSDHVADLVTETFIISVDDSDDDDATSTDDRSSPET
;
A
#
# COMPACT_ATOMS: atom_id res chain seq x y z
N MET A 1 14.56 0.30 4.88
CA MET A 1 14.34 0.11 3.43
C MET A 1 15.26 1.06 2.71
N ALA A 2 16.05 0.58 1.74
CA ALA A 2 17.05 1.41 1.05
C ALA A 2 16.46 2.72 0.49
N TRP A 3 15.28 2.64 -0.12
CA TRP A 3 14.61 3.81 -0.69
C TRP A 3 14.19 4.87 0.33
N SER A 4 13.85 4.46 1.56
CA SER A 4 13.52 5.41 2.63
C SER A 4 14.74 6.25 3.01
N ASP A 5 15.89 5.58 3.19
CA ASP A 5 17.13 6.21 3.61
C ASP A 5 17.68 7.15 2.52
N ILE A 6 17.54 6.75 1.26
CA ILE A 6 17.88 7.60 0.09
C ILE A 6 17.00 8.85 0.06
N LYS A 7 15.68 8.71 0.20
CA LYS A 7 14.76 9.86 0.23
C LYS A 7 15.06 10.81 1.39
N GLN A 8 15.33 10.26 2.57
CA GLN A 8 15.70 11.08 3.73
C GLN A 8 17.00 11.85 3.47
N TYR A 9 18.00 11.21 2.85
CA TYR A 9 19.23 11.88 2.47
C TYR A 9 18.99 13.03 1.49
N VAL A 10 18.23 12.79 0.41
CA VAL A 10 17.88 13.82 -0.56
C VAL A 10 17.11 14.97 0.10
N GLY A 11 16.13 14.67 0.95
CA GLY A 11 15.34 15.68 1.67
C GLY A 11 16.17 16.50 2.68
N SER A 12 17.25 15.92 3.21
CA SER A 12 18.20 16.66 4.06
C SER A 12 19.07 17.66 3.28
N LYS A 13 19.18 17.51 1.96
CA LYS A 13 19.86 18.47 1.11
C LYS A 13 18.83 19.51 0.69
N ASN A 14 19.19 20.80 0.76
CA ASN A 14 18.30 21.88 0.35
C ASN A 14 18.21 21.97 -1.19
N VAL A 15 17.65 20.94 -1.81
CA VAL A 15 17.47 20.83 -3.26
C VAL A 15 16.20 21.62 -3.59
N LYS A 16 16.35 22.79 -4.21
CA LYS A 16 15.24 23.52 -4.84
C LYS A 16 14.58 22.63 -5.91
N TRP A 17 13.49 23.10 -6.53
CA TRP A 17 12.75 22.42 -7.62
C TRP A 17 13.59 22.11 -8.88
N SER A 18 14.54 21.19 -8.76
CA SER A 18 15.51 20.81 -9.77
C SER A 18 15.68 19.30 -9.77
N VAL A 19 14.98 18.65 -10.69
CA VAL A 19 14.98 17.19 -10.85
C VAL A 19 16.39 16.66 -11.11
N THR A 20 17.18 17.34 -11.95
CA THR A 20 18.57 16.94 -12.26
C THR A 20 19.43 16.86 -11.00
N LYS A 21 19.36 17.89 -10.15
CA LYS A 21 20.06 17.93 -8.85
C LYS A 21 19.61 16.81 -7.90
N CYS A 22 18.31 16.48 -7.88
CA CYS A 22 17.82 15.34 -7.11
C CYS A 22 18.44 14.03 -7.60
N ILE A 23 18.52 13.81 -8.92
CA ILE A 23 19.12 12.61 -9.51
C ILE A 23 20.61 12.50 -9.12
N GLU A 24 21.37 13.59 -9.22
CA GLU A 24 22.77 13.63 -8.81
C GLU A 24 22.96 13.22 -7.34
N ILE A 25 22.12 13.74 -6.43
CA ILE A 25 22.22 13.46 -4.99
C ILE A 25 21.77 12.02 -4.68
N ILE A 26 20.81 11.48 -5.43
CA ILE A 26 20.44 10.06 -5.32
C ILE A 26 21.63 9.19 -5.71
N GLN A 27 22.28 9.47 -6.84
CA GLN A 27 23.46 8.73 -7.29
C GLN A 27 24.59 8.80 -6.27
N GLU A 28 24.85 10.00 -5.74
CA GLU A 28 25.81 10.21 -4.65
C GLU A 28 25.49 9.30 -3.45
N LYS A 29 24.24 9.29 -2.99
CA LYS A 29 23.84 8.46 -1.84
C LYS A 29 23.98 6.96 -2.11
N VAL A 30 23.61 6.51 -3.32
CA VAL A 30 23.74 5.10 -3.72
C VAL A 30 25.20 4.68 -3.73
N LEU A 31 26.10 5.54 -4.22
CA LEU A 31 27.54 5.28 -4.22
C LEU A 31 28.16 5.30 -2.81
N LEU A 32 27.61 6.10 -1.89
CA LEU A 32 28.02 6.13 -0.49
C LEU A 32 27.59 4.88 0.29
N LEU A 33 26.55 4.16 -0.17
CA LEU A 33 26.13 2.91 0.47
C LEU A 33 27.10 1.80 0.10
N GLY A 34 27.91 1.38 1.07
CA GLY A 34 28.86 0.29 0.90
C GLY A 34 28.19 -1.08 0.95
N ALA A 35 28.94 -2.13 0.62
CA ALA A 35 28.45 -3.52 0.64
C ALA A 35 27.83 -3.92 1.99
N TRP A 36 28.42 -3.46 3.10
CA TRP A 36 27.91 -3.73 4.45
C TRP A 36 26.57 -3.03 4.74
N ASP A 37 26.38 -1.80 4.25
CA ASP A 37 25.11 -1.09 4.41
C ASP A 37 24.00 -1.78 3.62
N TRP A 38 24.30 -2.21 2.39
CA TRP A 38 23.38 -3.00 1.58
C TRP A 38 23.02 -4.31 2.26
N LEU A 39 24.00 -5.05 2.79
CA LEU A 39 23.75 -6.30 3.51
C LEU A 39 22.81 -6.08 4.71
N LYS A 40 23.03 -5.02 5.48
CA LYS A 40 22.17 -4.66 6.62
C LYS A 40 20.74 -4.35 6.17
N LEU A 41 20.58 -3.64 5.06
CA LEU A 41 19.27 -3.30 4.50
C LEU A 41 18.55 -4.55 3.99
N CYS A 42 19.24 -5.45 3.30
CA CYS A 42 18.68 -6.73 2.84
C CYS A 42 18.27 -7.61 4.01
N LYS A 43 19.12 -7.72 5.05
CA LYS A 43 18.78 -8.46 6.26
C LYS A 43 17.51 -7.92 6.92
N LYS A 44 17.40 -6.59 7.05
CA LYS A 44 16.20 -5.96 7.62
C LYS A 44 14.93 -6.29 6.84
N VAL A 45 14.99 -6.39 5.51
CA VAL A 45 13.84 -6.81 4.69
C VAL A 45 13.46 -8.25 4.99
N ASN A 46 14.45 -9.15 5.00
CA ASN A 46 14.23 -10.56 5.28
C ASN A 46 13.63 -10.78 6.69
N ASP A 47 14.14 -10.08 7.70
CA ASP A 47 13.61 -10.15 9.06
C ASP A 47 12.14 -9.67 9.15
N ILE A 48 11.76 -8.69 8.32
CA ILE A 48 10.37 -8.20 8.23
C ILE A 48 9.49 -9.23 7.52
N GLU A 49 9.94 -9.77 6.39
CA GLU A 49 9.22 -10.81 5.64
C GLU A 49 9.00 -12.06 6.50
N GLU A 50 9.99 -12.49 7.28
CA GLU A 50 9.87 -13.61 8.20
C GLU A 50 8.84 -13.33 9.31
N GLN A 51 8.79 -12.10 9.83
CA GLN A 51 7.77 -11.70 10.80
C GLN A 51 6.36 -11.71 10.19
N TYR A 52 6.21 -11.22 8.96
CA TYR A 52 4.94 -11.30 8.25
C TYR A 52 4.52 -12.74 8.00
N ALA A 53 5.43 -13.60 7.53
CA ALA A 53 5.14 -15.02 7.32
C ALA A 53 4.69 -15.73 8.60
N LYS A 54 5.24 -15.36 9.76
CA LYS A 54 4.78 -15.87 11.07
C LYS A 54 3.40 -15.36 11.46
N SER A 55 3.09 -14.11 11.11
CA SER A 55 1.81 -13.47 11.42
C SER A 55 0.70 -13.81 10.43
N ASP A 56 1.04 -14.29 9.24
CA ASP A 56 0.10 -14.63 8.17
C ASP A 56 -0.94 -15.65 8.65
N HIS A 57 -0.48 -16.66 9.39
CA HIS A 57 -1.35 -17.67 10.00
C HIS A 57 -2.39 -17.09 10.98
N VAL A 58 -2.09 -15.96 11.63
CA VAL A 58 -3.03 -15.27 12.52
C VAL A 58 -4.12 -14.56 11.72
N ALA A 59 -3.76 -13.95 10.58
CA ALA A 59 -4.72 -13.31 9.69
C ALA A 59 -5.67 -14.34 9.06
N ASP A 60 -5.17 -15.50 8.65
CA ASP A 60 -5.99 -16.61 8.17
C ASP A 60 -6.99 -17.07 9.23
N LEU A 61 -6.52 -17.35 10.45
CA LEU A 61 -7.39 -17.79 11.57
C LEU A 61 -8.48 -16.77 11.90
N VAL A 62 -8.13 -15.48 11.93
CA VAL A 62 -9.08 -14.40 12.16
C VAL A 62 -10.12 -14.34 11.03
N THR A 63 -9.69 -14.52 9.78
CA THR A 63 -10.58 -14.52 8.61
C THR A 63 -11.54 -15.71 8.62
N GLU A 64 -11.05 -16.91 8.97
CA GLU A 64 -11.87 -18.13 9.11
C GLU A 64 -12.94 -18.02 10.21
N THR A 65 -12.74 -17.15 11.20
CA THR A 65 -13.71 -16.93 12.30
C THR A 65 -14.89 -16.06 11.85
N PHE A 66 -14.78 -15.30 10.75
CA PHE A 66 -15.87 -14.49 10.23
C PHE A 66 -16.85 -15.35 9.42
N ILE A 67 -17.99 -15.67 10.03
CA ILE A 67 -19.16 -16.21 9.31
C ILE A 67 -19.88 -15.02 8.66
N ILE A 68 -19.71 -14.86 7.34
CA ILE A 68 -20.51 -13.92 6.55
C ILE A 68 -21.81 -14.65 6.16
N SER A 69 -22.88 -14.42 6.92
CA SER A 69 -24.22 -14.81 6.48
C SER A 69 -24.68 -13.81 5.43
N VAL A 70 -24.74 -14.26 4.17
CA VAL A 70 -25.56 -13.59 3.16
C VAL A 70 -27.00 -13.90 3.54
N ASP A 71 -27.64 -12.98 4.25
CA ASP A 71 -29.09 -13.01 4.36
C ASP A 71 -29.61 -12.68 2.96
N ASP A 72 -30.23 -13.65 2.29
CA ASP A 72 -30.97 -13.47 1.04
C ASP A 72 -32.26 -12.65 1.34
N SER A 73 -32.09 -11.44 1.84
CA SER A 73 -33.19 -10.53 2.13
C SER A 73 -33.02 -9.28 1.27
N ASP A 74 -33.57 -9.38 0.06
CA ASP A 74 -34.14 -8.26 -0.67
C ASP A 74 -35.10 -8.84 -1.72
N ASP A 75 -36.24 -9.35 -1.25
CA ASP A 75 -37.46 -9.48 -2.05
C ASP A 75 -38.64 -8.90 -1.25
N ASP A 76 -38.47 -7.64 -0.82
CA ASP A 76 -39.60 -6.78 -0.51
C ASP A 76 -39.97 -6.02 -1.79
N ASP A 77 -40.85 -6.65 -2.59
CA ASP A 77 -41.56 -6.06 -3.73
C ASP A 77 -42.43 -4.87 -3.26
N ALA A 78 -41.79 -3.75 -2.99
CA ALA A 78 -42.44 -2.47 -2.82
C ALA A 78 -42.79 -1.93 -4.21
N THR A 79 -43.96 -2.35 -4.70
CA THR A 79 -44.63 -1.80 -5.88
C THR A 79 -44.75 -0.26 -5.78
N SER A 80 -43.73 0.44 -6.30
CA SER A 80 -43.77 1.89 -6.47
C SER A 80 -44.71 2.19 -7.64
N THR A 81 -45.95 2.50 -7.30
CA THR A 81 -46.93 3.12 -8.19
C THR A 81 -46.44 4.51 -8.57
N ASP A 82 -45.69 4.63 -9.68
CA ASP A 82 -45.53 5.89 -10.41
C ASP A 82 -46.37 5.79 -11.69
N ASP A 83 -47.65 6.12 -11.55
CA ASP A 83 -48.57 6.39 -12.66
C ASP A 83 -48.09 7.66 -13.38
N ARG A 84 -47.19 7.46 -14.33
CA ARG A 84 -46.85 8.46 -15.34
C ARG A 84 -47.55 8.10 -16.64
N SER A 85 -48.80 8.53 -16.75
CA SER A 85 -49.44 8.75 -18.05
C SER A 85 -48.52 9.63 -18.91
N SER A 86 -47.88 9.03 -19.91
CA SER A 86 -47.30 9.76 -21.04
C SER A 86 -48.42 10.28 -21.94
N PRO A 87 -48.37 11.55 -22.36
CA PRO A 87 -48.79 11.93 -23.68
C PRO A 87 -47.53 12.18 -24.52
N GLU A 88 -47.27 11.31 -25.50
CA GLU A 88 -46.55 11.74 -26.70
C GLU A 88 -47.53 12.54 -27.56
N THR A 89 -47.13 13.78 -27.88
CA THR A 89 -47.65 14.71 -28.91
C THR A 89 -49.13 15.09 -28.88
#